data_AF-A0A3L7VWC5-F1
#
_entry.id   AF-A0A3L7VWC5-F1
#
_cell.length_a   1.000
_cell.length_b   1.000
_cell.length_c   1.000
_cell.angle_alpha   90.00
_cell.angle_beta   90.00
_cell.angle_gamma   90.00
#
_symmetry.space_group_name_H-M   'P 1'
#
loop_
_entity.id
_entity.type
_entity.pdbx_description
1 polymer ?
#
loop_
_entity_poly.entity_id
_entity_poly.type
_entity_poly.pdbx_seq_one_letter_code
_entity_poly.pdbx_strand_id
1 'polypeptide(L)'
;MAKASSTPSAAAVAAAAAIAAGPGTEKEKALQAAMSQIDRKYGKGSIMKLGEASSRLIIDVIPTGAISLDIALGVGGVPRGRVVEIYGPESSGKTTLAQHIVAQAQKAGGVAAFIDAEHAFDPAYAARCGVNVDTLLVSQPDFGEQALEICETLVRSNAVDIIVIDSVAALVPRAEIEGDMGDSLPGLQARLMSQALRKLSGAISKSKAVVIFINQLRMKIGVMFGSPETTTGGQALKFYASIRLDIRRIETLKSGTDPIGSRVRVKVVKNKVAPPFRQAEFDIMANEGISRPGGILDMATEMEIIRKSGAWFYLGEDRLGQGRENAKQFLAENPTLLDEIERLIKVQSLERGTVAAPKVAVASGDDGDAFFEE
;
A
#
# COMPACT_ATOMS: atom_id res chain seq x y z
N MET A 1 -3.56 -52.92 -67.55
CA MET A 1 -3.91 -51.58 -67.03
C MET A 1 -2.81 -51.13 -66.08
N ALA A 2 -1.89 -50.29 -66.55
CA ALA A 2 -0.79 -49.77 -65.73
C ALA A 2 -1.25 -48.53 -64.94
N LYS A 3 -1.02 -48.52 -63.62
CA LYS A 3 -1.26 -47.38 -62.73
C LYS A 3 -0.18 -46.33 -62.96
N ALA A 4 -0.59 -45.12 -63.37
CA ALA A 4 0.28 -43.94 -63.34
C ALA A 4 0.15 -43.25 -61.97
N SER A 5 1.23 -43.26 -61.20
CA SER A 5 1.42 -42.45 -59.99
C SER A 5 1.77 -41.01 -60.40
N SER A 6 0.84 -40.07 -60.23
CA SER A 6 1.14 -38.64 -60.38
C SER A 6 1.59 -38.07 -59.03
N THR A 7 2.89 -38.02 -58.81
CA THR A 7 3.49 -37.19 -57.75
C THR A 7 3.16 -35.72 -58.06
N PRO A 8 2.62 -34.93 -57.11
CA PRO A 8 2.37 -33.52 -57.35
C PRO A 8 3.68 -32.80 -57.69
N SER A 9 3.63 -31.96 -58.73
CA SER A 9 4.76 -31.11 -59.14
C SER A 9 5.31 -30.30 -57.96
N ALA A 10 6.63 -30.13 -57.88
CA ALA A 10 7.29 -29.28 -56.89
C ALA A 10 6.72 -27.86 -56.83
N ALA A 11 6.17 -27.36 -57.94
CA ALA A 11 5.47 -26.06 -57.99
C ALA A 11 4.10 -26.07 -57.27
N ALA A 12 3.39 -27.20 -57.28
CA ALA A 12 2.11 -27.35 -56.56
C ALA A 12 2.31 -27.50 -55.05
N VAL A 13 3.40 -28.15 -54.63
CA VAL A 13 3.80 -28.24 -53.21
C VAL A 13 4.27 -26.88 -52.69
N ALA A 14 5.02 -26.12 -53.50
CA ALA A 14 5.45 -24.76 -53.15
C ALA A 14 4.28 -23.76 -53.10
N ALA A 15 3.29 -23.88 -54.00
CA ALA A 15 2.10 -23.04 -53.98
C ALA A 15 1.20 -23.34 -52.77
N ALA A 16 1.06 -24.61 -52.36
CA ALA A 16 0.33 -24.97 -51.15
C ALA A 16 1.03 -24.47 -49.86
N ALA A 17 2.37 -24.46 -49.82
CA ALA A 17 3.13 -23.89 -48.71
C ALA A 17 3.02 -22.35 -48.63
N ALA A 18 2.89 -21.66 -49.77
CA ALA A 18 2.67 -20.21 -49.82
C ALA A 18 1.25 -19.81 -49.40
N ILE A 19 0.25 -20.67 -49.61
CA ILE A 19 -1.15 -20.42 -49.21
C ILE A 19 -1.38 -20.72 -47.72
N ALA A 20 -0.54 -21.57 -47.10
CA ALA A 20 -0.53 -21.77 -45.65
C ALA A 20 0.11 -20.59 -44.87
N ALA A 21 0.85 -19.72 -45.55
CA ALA A 21 1.44 -18.51 -44.97
C ALA A 21 0.44 -17.34 -45.06
N GLY A 22 -0.64 -17.41 -44.28
CA GLY A 22 -1.60 -16.32 -44.17
C GLY A 22 -0.98 -14.99 -43.67
N PRO A 23 -1.71 -13.86 -43.79
CA PRO A 23 -1.30 -12.50 -43.41
C PRO A 23 -0.92 -12.30 -41.92
N GLY A 24 -0.95 -13.37 -41.11
CA GLY A 24 -0.36 -13.39 -39.77
C GLY A 24 1.16 -13.44 -39.78
N THR A 25 1.81 -14.10 -40.73
CA THR A 25 3.26 -14.38 -40.69
C THR A 25 4.14 -13.17 -41.00
N GLU A 26 3.74 -12.31 -41.93
CA GLU A 26 4.52 -11.12 -42.31
C GLU A 26 4.39 -10.01 -41.25
N LYS A 27 3.17 -9.84 -40.72
CA LYS A 27 2.90 -8.95 -39.57
C LYS A 27 3.64 -9.41 -38.31
N GLU A 28 3.69 -10.71 -38.05
CA GLU A 28 4.45 -11.27 -36.92
C GLU A 28 5.96 -11.08 -37.06
N LYS A 29 6.51 -11.27 -38.27
CA LYS A 29 7.93 -11.00 -38.53
C LYS A 29 8.27 -9.53 -38.38
N ALA A 30 7.45 -8.63 -38.92
CA ALA A 30 7.61 -7.18 -38.73
C ALA A 30 7.51 -6.78 -37.25
N LEU A 31 6.56 -7.38 -36.53
CA LEU A 31 6.40 -7.18 -35.09
C LEU A 31 7.63 -7.66 -34.30
N GLN A 32 8.16 -8.84 -34.59
CA GLN A 32 9.36 -9.36 -33.92
C GLN A 32 10.62 -8.54 -34.25
N ALA A 33 10.77 -8.07 -35.49
CA ALA A 33 11.86 -7.20 -35.88
C ALA A 33 11.77 -5.86 -35.13
N ALA A 34 10.58 -5.26 -35.05
CA ALA A 34 10.34 -4.05 -34.28
C ALA A 34 10.62 -4.27 -32.78
N MET A 35 10.13 -5.36 -32.19
CA MET A 35 10.42 -5.71 -30.79
C MET A 35 11.92 -5.87 -30.53
N SER A 36 12.63 -6.57 -31.42
CA SER A 36 14.09 -6.75 -31.33
C SER A 36 14.85 -5.43 -31.46
N GLN A 37 14.38 -4.52 -32.31
CA GLN A 37 14.95 -3.19 -32.47
C GLN A 37 14.74 -2.33 -31.23
N ILE A 38 13.55 -2.40 -30.63
CA ILE A 38 13.22 -1.71 -29.37
C ILE A 38 14.12 -2.24 -28.23
N ASP A 39 14.26 -3.56 -28.08
CA ASP A 39 15.14 -4.16 -27.07
C ASP A 39 16.62 -3.81 -27.26
N ARG A 40 17.11 -3.76 -28.51
CA ARG A 40 18.49 -3.31 -28.78
C ARG A 40 18.70 -1.84 -28.44
N LYS A 41 17.71 -0.98 -28.70
CA LYS A 41 17.82 0.47 -28.52
C LYS A 41 17.58 0.91 -27.08
N TYR A 42 16.70 0.22 -26.34
CA TYR A 42 16.23 0.64 -25.01
C TYR A 42 16.51 -0.38 -23.90
N GLY A 43 17.17 -1.51 -24.22
CA GLY A 43 17.54 -2.56 -23.28
C GLY A 43 16.57 -3.75 -23.27
N LYS A 44 17.06 -4.93 -22.90
CA LYS A 44 16.25 -6.15 -22.82
C LYS A 44 15.07 -5.97 -21.86
N GLY A 45 13.86 -6.32 -22.32
CA GLY A 45 12.64 -6.21 -21.52
C GLY A 45 11.95 -4.85 -21.62
N SER A 46 12.38 -4.01 -22.56
CA SER A 46 11.73 -2.73 -22.89
C SER A 46 10.36 -2.90 -23.54
N ILE A 47 10.13 -4.04 -24.20
CA ILE A 47 8.84 -4.45 -24.74
C ILE A 47 8.65 -5.96 -24.59
N MET A 48 7.51 -6.39 -24.04
CA MET A 48 7.23 -7.79 -23.76
C MET A 48 5.75 -8.09 -23.99
N LYS A 49 5.41 -9.35 -24.32
CA LYS A 49 4.01 -9.79 -24.34
C LYS A 49 3.52 -9.91 -22.89
N LEU A 50 2.35 -9.34 -22.60
CA LEU A 50 1.82 -9.28 -21.23
C LEU A 50 1.63 -10.68 -20.61
N GLY A 51 1.18 -11.67 -21.40
CA GLY A 51 1.01 -13.06 -20.95
C GLY A 51 2.31 -13.80 -20.62
N GLU A 52 3.43 -13.43 -21.24
CA GLU A 52 4.77 -13.96 -20.90
C GLU A 52 5.30 -13.31 -19.62
N ALA A 53 4.92 -12.05 -19.35
CA ALA A 53 5.20 -11.36 -18.09
C ALA A 53 4.33 -11.85 -16.92
N SER A 54 3.12 -12.36 -17.18
CA SER A 54 2.18 -12.84 -16.15
C SER A 54 2.74 -13.93 -15.24
N SER A 55 3.62 -14.80 -15.73
CA SER A 55 4.31 -15.81 -14.91
C SER A 55 5.33 -15.23 -13.91
N ARG A 56 5.76 -13.98 -14.11
CA ARG A 56 6.72 -13.25 -13.25
C ARG A 56 6.06 -12.16 -12.39
N LEU A 57 4.74 -11.98 -12.47
CA LEU A 57 4.02 -10.92 -11.76
C LEU A 57 3.43 -11.39 -10.42
N ILE A 58 4.16 -12.21 -9.67
CA ILE A 58 3.96 -12.25 -8.22
C ILE A 58 4.37 -10.86 -7.73
N ILE A 59 3.39 -10.08 -7.29
CA ILE A 59 3.65 -8.73 -6.79
C ILE A 59 4.38 -8.90 -5.47
N ASP A 60 5.66 -8.58 -5.46
CA ASP A 60 6.46 -8.55 -4.25
C ASP A 60 5.97 -7.39 -3.35
N VAL A 61 5.85 -7.66 -2.05
CA VAL A 61 5.21 -6.79 -1.07
C VAL A 61 6.00 -6.72 0.23
N ILE A 62 5.84 -5.63 0.95
CA ILE A 62 6.29 -5.49 2.34
C ILE A 62 5.04 -5.54 3.22
N PRO A 63 4.93 -6.48 4.18
CA PRO A 63 3.81 -6.53 5.11
C PRO A 63 3.67 -5.21 5.90
N THR A 64 2.45 -4.85 6.28
CA THR A 64 2.20 -3.60 6.98
C THR A 64 2.42 -3.68 8.48
N GLY A 65 2.54 -4.89 9.03
CA GLY A 65 2.52 -5.14 10.47
C GLY A 65 1.11 -5.20 11.06
N ALA A 66 0.08 -4.88 10.27
CA ALA A 66 -1.32 -5.07 10.62
C ALA A 66 -1.96 -6.10 9.67
N ILE A 67 -2.21 -7.31 10.18
CA ILE A 67 -2.76 -8.41 9.38
C ILE A 67 -4.09 -8.07 8.70
N SER A 68 -4.95 -7.30 9.37
CA SER A 68 -6.22 -6.82 8.81
C SER A 68 -6.00 -5.90 7.60
N LEU A 69 -4.96 -5.05 7.63
CA LEU A 69 -4.60 -4.17 6.52
C LEU A 69 -3.94 -4.93 5.38
N ASP A 70 -3.10 -5.92 5.66
CA ASP A 70 -2.49 -6.79 4.64
C ASP A 70 -3.56 -7.53 3.82
N ILE A 71 -4.60 -8.02 4.49
CA ILE A 71 -5.76 -8.65 3.85
C ILE A 71 -6.59 -7.62 3.07
N ALA A 72 -6.84 -6.44 3.65
CA ALA A 72 -7.58 -5.37 2.99
C ALA A 72 -6.87 -4.88 1.71
N LEU A 73 -5.54 -4.86 1.70
CA LEU A 73 -4.72 -4.55 0.52
C LEU A 73 -4.82 -5.62 -0.57
N GLY A 74 -5.24 -6.85 -0.23
CA GLY A 74 -5.50 -7.95 -1.15
C GLY A 74 -4.26 -8.63 -1.74
N VAL A 75 -3.09 -8.03 -1.57
CA VAL A 75 -1.79 -8.59 -2.00
C VAL A 75 -0.89 -8.93 -0.80
N GLY A 76 -1.37 -8.76 0.44
CA GLY A 76 -0.63 -9.11 1.66
C GLY A 76 0.35 -8.05 2.16
N GLY A 77 0.33 -6.85 1.61
CA GLY A 77 1.21 -5.75 2.04
C GLY A 77 1.29 -4.61 1.03
N VAL A 78 2.24 -3.69 1.23
CA VAL A 78 2.49 -2.60 0.28
C VAL A 78 3.38 -3.09 -0.87
N PRO A 79 3.01 -2.84 -2.14
CA PRO A 79 3.72 -3.38 -3.30
C PRO A 79 5.07 -2.68 -3.53
N ARG A 80 6.12 -3.48 -3.69
CA ARG A 80 7.47 -3.01 -4.05
C ARG A 80 7.52 -2.29 -5.39
N GLY A 81 8.41 -1.32 -5.48
CA GLY A 81 8.58 -0.47 -6.67
C GLY A 81 7.41 0.47 -6.91
N ARG A 82 6.65 0.84 -5.86
CA ARG A 82 5.49 1.72 -5.95
C ARG A 82 5.54 2.85 -4.93
N VAL A 83 4.81 3.91 -5.26
CA VAL A 83 4.50 5.01 -4.34
C VAL A 83 3.25 4.67 -3.53
N VAL A 84 3.31 4.89 -2.22
CA VAL A 84 2.21 4.75 -1.26
C VAL A 84 1.98 6.10 -0.60
N GLU A 85 0.73 6.51 -0.45
CA GLU A 85 0.37 7.69 0.37
C GLU A 85 -0.42 7.24 1.59
N ILE A 86 0.02 7.65 2.79
CA ILE A 86 -0.69 7.46 4.05
C ILE A 86 -1.12 8.84 4.53
N TYR A 87 -2.41 9.08 4.62
CA TYR A 87 -2.94 10.38 5.01
C TYR A 87 -4.09 10.25 6.01
N GLY A 88 -4.34 11.33 6.75
CA GLY A 88 -5.36 11.34 7.79
C GLY A 88 -5.17 12.48 8.79
N PRO A 89 -6.08 12.60 9.77
CA PRO A 89 -6.00 13.61 10.83
C PRO A 89 -4.68 13.53 11.62
N GLU A 90 -4.39 14.56 12.39
CA GLU A 90 -3.31 14.51 13.38
C GLU A 90 -3.59 13.40 14.41
N SER A 91 -2.51 12.82 14.95
CA SER A 91 -2.60 11.71 15.92
C SER A 91 -3.41 10.49 15.46
N SER A 92 -3.61 10.30 14.15
CA SER A 92 -4.34 9.13 13.63
C SER A 92 -3.50 7.86 13.49
N GLY A 93 -2.18 7.93 13.71
CA GLY A 93 -1.26 6.79 13.60
C GLY A 93 -0.53 6.65 12.26
N LYS A 94 -0.47 7.71 11.43
CA LYS A 94 0.23 7.71 10.13
C LYS A 94 1.69 7.29 10.23
N THR A 95 2.45 7.97 11.09
CA THR A 95 3.86 7.71 11.33
C THR A 95 4.07 6.34 11.98
N THR A 96 3.23 5.95 12.94
CA THR A 96 3.26 4.61 13.53
C THR A 96 3.10 3.52 12.47
N LEU A 97 2.09 3.63 11.58
CA LEU A 97 1.90 2.67 10.50
C LEU A 97 3.11 2.61 9.57
N ALA A 98 3.70 3.75 9.21
CA ALA A 98 4.91 3.78 8.40
C ALA A 98 6.10 3.11 9.10
N GLN A 99 6.28 3.33 10.41
CA GLN A 99 7.32 2.69 11.22
C GLN A 99 7.13 1.16 11.28
N HIS A 100 5.91 0.65 11.39
CA HIS A 100 5.67 -0.80 11.32
C HIS A 100 6.00 -1.38 9.95
N ILE A 101 5.68 -0.70 8.85
CA ILE A 101 6.07 -1.15 7.51
C ILE A 101 7.61 -1.16 7.38
N VAL A 102 8.30 -0.14 7.91
CA VAL A 102 9.77 -0.08 7.96
C VAL A 102 10.33 -1.26 8.77
N ALA A 103 9.78 -1.54 9.95
CA ALA A 103 10.18 -2.67 10.78
C ALA A 103 10.03 -4.01 10.03
N GLN A 104 8.94 -4.21 9.28
CA GLN A 104 8.76 -5.40 8.45
C GLN A 104 9.79 -5.50 7.32
N ALA A 105 10.14 -4.37 6.69
CA ALA A 105 11.18 -4.34 5.66
C ALA A 105 12.55 -4.74 6.24
N GLN A 106 12.93 -4.17 7.39
CA GLN A 106 14.19 -4.49 8.07
C GLN A 106 14.23 -5.93 8.57
N LYS A 107 13.11 -6.45 9.09
CA LYS A 107 12.99 -7.87 9.50
C LYS A 107 13.23 -8.84 8.34
N ALA A 108 12.91 -8.43 7.11
CA ALA A 108 13.21 -9.17 5.89
C ALA A 108 14.66 -8.97 5.38
N GLY A 109 15.51 -8.28 6.14
CA GLY A 109 16.89 -7.97 5.77
C GLY A 109 17.05 -6.76 4.84
N GLY A 110 15.97 -6.00 4.62
CA GLY A 110 15.98 -4.82 3.75
C GLY A 110 16.54 -3.57 4.43
N VAL A 111 16.97 -2.61 3.60
CA VAL A 111 17.48 -1.31 4.06
C VAL A 111 16.35 -0.28 4.05
N ALA A 112 16.24 0.49 5.12
CA ALA A 112 15.21 1.51 5.30
C ALA A 112 15.80 2.91 5.44
N ALA A 113 15.09 3.90 4.89
CA ALA A 113 15.39 5.31 5.09
C ALA A 113 14.15 6.09 5.53
N PHE A 114 14.37 7.11 6.36
CA PHE A 114 13.34 7.99 6.90
C PHE A 114 13.77 9.45 6.66
N ILE A 115 12.98 10.17 5.87
CA ILE A 115 13.18 11.59 5.58
C ILE A 115 12.18 12.35 6.45
N ASP A 116 12.67 12.84 7.58
CA ASP A 116 11.92 13.56 8.61
C ASP A 116 11.95 15.06 8.32
N ALA A 117 11.02 15.49 7.45
CA ALA A 117 10.80 16.90 7.14
C ALA A 117 9.99 17.62 8.24
N GLU A 118 9.28 16.90 9.11
CA GLU A 118 8.57 17.49 10.27
C GLU A 118 9.50 17.73 11.47
N HIS A 119 10.75 17.24 11.44
CA HIS A 119 11.71 17.29 12.56
C HIS A 119 11.13 16.72 13.86
N ALA A 120 10.28 15.69 13.74
CA ALA A 120 9.49 15.13 14.85
C ALA A 120 9.75 13.64 15.07
N PHE A 121 10.79 13.07 14.44
CA PHE A 121 11.11 11.66 14.58
C PHE A 121 11.58 11.31 16.01
N ASP A 122 10.89 10.37 16.66
CA ASP A 122 11.25 9.79 17.96
C ASP A 122 11.88 8.40 17.77
N PRO A 123 13.22 8.25 17.92
CA PRO A 123 13.89 6.96 17.81
C PRO A 123 13.44 5.95 18.86
N ALA A 124 13.10 6.39 20.08
CA ALA A 124 12.69 5.49 21.15
C ALA A 124 11.31 4.88 20.84
N TYR A 125 10.38 5.67 20.31
CA TYR A 125 9.09 5.14 19.84
C TYR A 125 9.26 4.25 18.61
N ALA A 126 10.10 4.64 17.65
CA ALA A 126 10.38 3.81 16.47
C ALA A 126 10.93 2.42 16.86
N ALA A 127 11.86 2.36 17.83
CA ALA A 127 12.36 1.10 18.36
C ALA A 127 11.27 0.24 19.00
N ARG A 128 10.31 0.86 19.72
CA ARG A 128 9.14 0.16 20.28
C ARG A 128 8.21 -0.40 19.20
N CYS A 129 8.10 0.27 18.07
CA CYS A 129 7.40 -0.24 16.87
C CYS A 129 8.17 -1.36 16.14
N GLY A 130 9.36 -1.73 16.62
CA GLY A 130 10.21 -2.79 16.05
C GLY A 130 11.20 -2.32 14.98
N VAL A 131 11.38 -1.01 14.80
CA VAL A 131 12.38 -0.46 13.87
C VAL A 131 13.77 -0.68 14.45
N ASN A 132 14.69 -1.22 13.65
CA ASN A 132 16.10 -1.27 13.99
C ASN A 132 16.72 0.11 13.73
N VAL A 133 16.78 0.93 14.77
CA VAL A 133 17.26 2.32 14.73
C VAL A 133 18.75 2.43 14.39
N ASP A 134 19.56 1.44 14.73
CA ASP A 134 21.01 1.45 14.47
C ASP A 134 21.34 1.38 12.97
N THR A 135 20.43 0.80 12.19
CA THR A 135 20.58 0.60 10.74
C THR A 135 19.67 1.50 9.91
N LEU A 136 18.82 2.30 10.56
CA LEU A 136 17.88 3.20 9.87
C LEU A 136 18.63 4.43 9.36
N LEU A 137 18.56 4.69 8.05
CA LEU A 137 19.06 5.94 7.49
C LEU A 137 18.07 7.06 7.81
N VAL A 138 18.49 8.11 8.52
CA VAL A 138 17.63 9.26 8.83
C VAL A 138 18.19 10.52 8.17
N SER A 139 17.32 11.31 7.55
CA SER A 139 17.66 12.61 6.98
C SER A 139 16.66 13.65 7.46
N GLN A 140 17.17 14.79 7.91
CA GLN A 140 16.39 15.97 8.28
C GLN A 140 16.72 17.10 7.30
N PRO A 141 15.97 17.22 6.20
CA PRO A 141 16.23 18.22 5.16
C PRO A 141 15.76 19.61 5.58
N ASP A 142 16.45 20.64 5.10
CA ASP A 142 16.14 22.04 5.30
C ASP A 142 14.97 22.53 4.42
N PHE A 143 14.80 21.95 3.22
CA PHE A 143 13.76 22.34 2.26
C PHE A 143 13.29 21.18 1.37
N GLY A 144 12.12 21.35 0.75
CA GLY A 144 11.41 20.31 0.01
C GLY A 144 12.17 19.73 -1.18
N GLU A 145 12.89 20.57 -1.95
CA GLU A 145 13.73 20.10 -3.05
C GLU A 145 14.82 19.14 -2.55
N GLN A 146 15.54 19.52 -1.48
CA GLN A 146 16.60 18.69 -0.88
C GLN A 146 16.06 17.34 -0.41
N ALA A 147 14.90 17.33 0.27
CA ALA A 147 14.24 16.10 0.68
C ALA A 147 13.95 15.14 -0.49
N LEU A 148 13.45 15.69 -1.60
CA LEU A 148 13.08 14.92 -2.80
C LEU A 148 14.32 14.47 -3.60
N GLU A 149 15.40 15.25 -3.60
CA GLU A 149 16.70 14.89 -4.19
C GLU A 149 17.40 13.77 -3.42
N ILE A 150 17.34 13.82 -2.08
CA ILE A 150 17.82 12.72 -1.21
C ILE A 150 17.03 11.45 -1.51
N CYS A 151 15.70 11.54 -1.57
CA CYS A 151 14.85 10.41 -1.97
C CYS A 151 15.24 9.88 -3.35
N GLU A 152 15.44 10.74 -4.35
CA GLU A 152 15.84 10.33 -5.70
C GLU A 152 17.19 9.59 -5.69
N THR A 153 18.16 10.10 -4.95
CA THR A 153 19.50 9.52 -4.84
C THR A 153 19.43 8.12 -4.20
N LEU A 154 18.70 7.99 -3.09
CA LEU A 154 18.49 6.72 -2.40
C LEU A 154 17.78 5.70 -3.30
N VAL A 155 16.71 6.09 -4.00
CA VAL A 155 16.01 5.22 -4.94
C VAL A 155 16.95 4.75 -6.06
N ARG A 156 17.76 5.66 -6.64
CA ARG A 156 18.65 5.34 -7.76
C ARG A 156 19.84 4.48 -7.36
N SER A 157 20.22 4.48 -6.09
CA SER A 157 21.25 3.58 -5.57
C SER A 157 20.88 2.09 -5.70
N ASN A 158 19.58 1.78 -5.77
CA ASN A 158 19.02 0.43 -5.66
C ASN A 158 19.43 -0.33 -4.38
N ALA A 159 19.94 0.38 -3.37
CA ALA A 159 20.38 -0.19 -2.10
C ALA A 159 19.35 -0.03 -0.99
N VAL A 160 18.23 0.66 -1.24
CA VAL A 160 17.18 0.95 -0.25
C VAL A 160 15.87 0.29 -0.66
N ASP A 161 15.29 -0.49 0.25
CA ASP A 161 14.05 -1.22 0.05
C ASP A 161 12.81 -0.39 0.37
N ILE A 162 12.92 0.52 1.34
CA ILE A 162 11.82 1.39 1.75
C ILE A 162 12.31 2.78 2.15
N ILE A 163 11.60 3.79 1.69
CA ILE A 163 11.83 5.20 2.03
C ILE A 163 10.52 5.79 2.53
N VAL A 164 10.52 6.39 3.72
CA VAL A 164 9.40 7.15 4.26
C VAL A 164 9.73 8.64 4.19
N ILE A 165 8.78 9.46 3.74
CA ILE A 165 8.86 10.92 3.78
C ILE A 165 7.77 11.41 4.72
N ASP A 166 8.17 11.95 5.88
CA ASP A 166 7.29 12.47 6.93
C ASP A 166 7.54 13.98 7.12
N SER A 167 6.73 14.87 6.54
CA SER A 167 5.56 14.64 5.71
C SER A 167 5.53 15.55 4.48
N VAL A 168 4.65 15.27 3.53
CA VAL A 168 4.44 16.10 2.32
C VAL A 168 4.11 17.54 2.69
N ALA A 169 3.39 17.76 3.79
CA ALA A 169 3.02 19.11 4.21
C ALA A 169 4.26 19.95 4.58
N ALA A 170 5.32 19.32 5.08
CA ALA A 170 6.58 19.95 5.46
C ALA A 170 7.60 20.03 4.31
N LEU A 171 7.27 19.57 3.10
CA LEU A 171 8.11 19.76 1.91
C LEU A 171 7.96 21.20 1.39
N VAL A 172 8.44 22.17 2.15
CA VAL A 172 8.35 23.60 1.83
C VAL A 172 9.44 23.95 0.82
N PRO A 173 9.10 24.51 -0.35
CA PRO A 173 10.08 24.91 -1.35
C PRO A 173 11.07 25.95 -0.81
N ARG A 174 12.33 25.89 -1.26
CA ARG A 174 13.38 26.83 -0.83
C ARG A 174 12.97 28.31 -0.94
N ALA A 175 12.35 28.69 -2.06
CA ALA A 175 11.93 30.07 -2.29
C ALA A 175 10.83 30.55 -1.31
N GLU A 176 10.07 29.63 -0.70
CA GLU A 176 9.08 29.95 0.33
C GLU A 176 9.73 30.12 1.71
N ILE A 177 10.83 29.40 1.98
CA ILE A 177 11.61 29.52 3.22
C ILE A 177 12.46 30.80 3.24
N GLU A 178 13.06 31.15 2.09
CA GLU A 178 13.88 32.36 1.95
C GLU A 178 13.06 33.64 1.73
N GLY A 179 11.76 33.51 1.43
CA GLY A 179 10.83 34.62 1.24
C GLY A 179 10.32 35.22 2.55
N ASP A 180 9.65 36.36 2.45
CA ASP A 180 9.07 37.03 3.61
C ASP A 180 7.69 36.44 3.97
N MET A 181 7.32 36.48 5.25
CA MET A 181 5.99 36.05 5.69
C MET A 181 4.91 36.91 5.01
N GLY A 182 4.06 36.26 4.21
CA GLY A 182 2.98 36.92 3.45
C GLY A 182 3.24 36.98 1.95
N ASP A 183 4.43 36.58 1.48
CA ASP A 183 4.72 36.46 0.07
C ASP A 183 3.79 35.43 -0.60
N SER A 184 3.20 35.83 -1.72
CA SER A 184 2.25 35.00 -2.46
C SER A 184 2.97 34.19 -3.54
N LEU A 185 3.26 32.92 -3.24
CA LEU A 185 3.86 31.95 -4.17
C LEU A 185 2.89 30.78 -4.45
N PRO A 186 1.73 31.04 -5.11
CA PRO A 186 0.66 30.07 -5.19
C PRO A 186 1.07 28.80 -5.95
N GLY A 187 0.90 27.65 -5.30
CA GLY A 187 1.06 26.34 -5.92
C GLY A 187 2.52 25.90 -6.13
N LEU A 188 3.50 26.55 -5.50
CA LEU A 188 4.90 26.20 -5.62
C LEU A 188 5.17 24.75 -5.17
N GLN A 189 4.66 24.36 -4.00
CA GLN A 189 4.76 22.99 -3.50
C GLN A 189 4.10 21.96 -4.45
N ALA A 190 2.95 22.28 -5.04
CA ALA A 190 2.27 21.39 -5.97
C ALA A 190 3.08 21.16 -7.28
N ARG A 191 3.76 22.21 -7.75
CA ARG A 191 4.67 22.12 -8.90
C ARG A 191 5.91 21.29 -8.59
N LEU A 192 6.52 21.51 -7.42
CA LEU A 192 7.65 20.73 -6.91
C LEU A 192 7.30 19.23 -6.87
N MET A 193 6.19 18.88 -6.22
CA MET A 193 5.71 17.49 -6.14
C MET A 193 5.45 16.88 -7.52
N SER A 194 4.86 17.64 -8.44
CA SER A 194 4.58 17.17 -9.81
C SER A 194 5.86 16.88 -10.60
N GLN A 195 6.90 17.70 -10.43
CA GLN A 195 8.19 17.52 -11.08
C GLN A 195 8.96 16.34 -10.47
N ALA A 196 9.00 16.26 -9.14
CA ALA A 196 9.71 15.20 -8.42
C ALA A 196 9.09 13.83 -8.71
N LEU A 197 7.76 13.68 -8.57
CA LEU A 197 7.09 12.39 -8.81
C LEU A 197 7.24 11.91 -10.26
N ARG A 198 7.31 12.82 -11.23
CA ARG A 198 7.57 12.49 -12.64
C ARG A 198 8.95 11.84 -12.83
N LYS A 199 9.97 12.33 -12.11
CA LYS A 199 11.33 11.76 -12.13
C LYS A 199 11.39 10.46 -11.31
N LEU A 200 10.83 10.48 -10.11
CA LEU A 200 10.89 9.39 -9.14
C LEU A 200 10.14 8.14 -9.59
N SER A 201 8.95 8.26 -10.20
CA SER A 201 8.09 7.10 -10.51
C SER A 201 8.79 6.04 -11.36
N GLY A 202 9.62 6.47 -12.33
CA GLY A 202 10.38 5.55 -13.17
C GLY A 202 11.54 4.89 -12.42
N ALA A 203 12.22 5.63 -11.55
CA ALA A 203 13.32 5.13 -10.74
C ALA A 203 12.82 4.14 -9.67
N ILE A 204 11.73 4.46 -8.97
CA ILE A 204 11.09 3.63 -7.95
C ILE A 204 10.69 2.26 -8.53
N SER A 205 10.07 2.25 -9.71
CA SER A 205 9.66 1.00 -10.37
C SER A 205 10.85 0.07 -10.67
N LYS A 206 11.99 0.65 -11.06
CA LYS A 206 13.22 -0.09 -11.39
C LYS A 206 13.95 -0.59 -10.16
N SER A 207 14.03 0.23 -9.10
CA SER A 207 14.76 -0.11 -7.87
C SER A 207 14.02 -1.08 -6.97
N LYS A 208 12.72 -1.29 -7.19
CA LYS A 208 11.83 -2.06 -6.31
C LYS A 208 11.68 -1.49 -4.89
N ALA A 209 12.18 -0.27 -4.65
CA ALA A 209 11.93 0.44 -3.40
C ALA A 209 10.43 0.76 -3.24
N VAL A 210 9.92 0.70 -2.01
CA VAL A 210 8.64 1.30 -1.64
C VAL A 210 8.91 2.73 -1.18
N VAL A 211 8.20 3.71 -1.75
CA VAL A 211 8.29 5.10 -1.26
C VAL A 211 6.95 5.50 -0.65
N ILE A 212 6.96 5.71 0.66
CA ILE A 212 5.80 6.11 1.46
C ILE A 212 5.85 7.62 1.67
N PHE A 213 4.79 8.30 1.27
CA PHE A 213 4.55 9.70 1.62
C PHE A 213 3.51 9.75 2.73
N ILE A 214 3.88 10.30 3.89
CA ILE A 214 2.92 10.69 4.92
C ILE A 214 2.36 12.05 4.54
N ASN A 215 1.05 12.22 4.68
CA ASN A 215 0.39 13.47 4.33
C ASN A 215 -0.68 13.85 5.36
N GLN A 216 -0.96 15.13 5.43
CA GLN A 216 -1.96 15.70 6.33
C GLN A 216 -3.23 16.03 5.56
N LEU A 217 -4.36 16.06 6.28
CA LEU A 217 -5.61 16.59 5.75
C LEU A 217 -5.64 18.13 5.87
N ARG A 218 -6.24 18.75 4.87
CA ARG A 218 -6.60 20.18 4.81
C ARG A 218 -8.03 20.31 4.32
N MET A 219 -8.66 21.44 4.60
CA MET A 219 -10.01 21.74 4.09
C MET A 219 -9.92 22.65 2.88
N LYS A 220 -10.63 22.31 1.80
CA LYS A 220 -10.82 23.21 0.66
C LYS A 220 -11.98 24.15 0.97
N ILE A 221 -11.69 25.44 1.05
CA ILE A 221 -12.70 26.49 1.27
C ILE A 221 -13.63 26.56 0.04
N GLY A 222 -14.93 26.76 0.29
CA GLY A 222 -15.93 26.98 -0.76
C GLY A 222 -16.53 25.73 -1.40
N VAL A 223 -16.34 24.54 -0.81
CA VAL A 223 -17.01 23.31 -1.25
C VAL A 223 -18.40 23.23 -0.62
N MET A 224 -19.45 23.37 -1.43
CA MET A 224 -20.85 23.27 -0.99
C MET A 224 -21.44 21.85 -1.12
N PHE A 225 -20.78 20.96 -1.87
CA PHE A 225 -21.23 19.57 -2.08
C PHE A 225 -20.05 18.59 -2.05
N GLY A 226 -20.23 17.45 -1.40
CA GLY A 226 -19.19 16.43 -1.20
C GLY A 226 -18.27 16.70 0.00
N SER A 227 -17.17 15.94 0.11
CA SER A 227 -16.21 16.12 1.20
C SER A 227 -15.28 17.32 0.93
N PRO A 228 -15.12 18.26 1.88
CA PRO A 228 -14.18 19.37 1.75
C PRO A 228 -12.72 18.96 1.99
N GLU A 229 -12.45 17.72 2.42
CA GLU A 229 -11.11 17.27 2.76
C GLU A 229 -10.22 17.07 1.51
N THR A 230 -9.00 17.57 1.59
CA THR A 230 -7.94 17.35 0.58
C THR A 230 -6.60 17.09 1.27
N THR A 231 -5.64 16.56 0.51
CA THR A 231 -4.26 16.39 0.95
C THR A 231 -3.36 17.49 0.37
N THR A 232 -2.24 17.76 1.04
CA THR A 232 -1.25 18.78 0.65
C THR A 232 -0.39 18.30 -0.52
N GLY A 233 0.35 19.21 -1.19
CA GLY A 233 1.23 18.87 -2.32
C GLY A 233 0.54 18.73 -3.68
N GLY A 234 -0.70 19.22 -3.82
CA GLY A 234 -1.46 19.20 -5.07
C GLY A 234 -2.03 17.82 -5.45
N GLN A 235 -2.32 17.60 -6.73
CA GLN A 235 -2.96 16.35 -7.19
C GLN A 235 -1.97 15.27 -7.62
N ALA A 236 -0.70 15.62 -7.86
CA ALA A 236 0.27 14.69 -8.44
C ALA A 236 0.39 13.40 -7.63
N LEU A 237 0.56 13.50 -6.31
CA LEU A 237 0.69 12.34 -5.44
C LEU A 237 -0.52 11.40 -5.55
N LYS A 238 -1.73 11.96 -5.65
CA LYS A 238 -2.96 11.17 -5.82
C LYS A 238 -2.95 10.34 -7.10
N PHE A 239 -2.32 10.80 -8.18
CA PHE A 239 -2.22 10.06 -9.44
C PHE A 239 -1.08 9.03 -9.45
N TYR A 240 0.09 9.40 -8.94
CA TYR A 240 1.29 8.56 -8.91
C TYR A 240 1.22 7.46 -7.87
N ALA A 241 0.59 7.70 -6.71
CA ALA A 241 0.38 6.69 -5.69
C ALA A 241 -0.36 5.47 -6.26
N SER A 242 0.19 4.28 -6.03
CA SER A 242 -0.48 3.01 -6.35
C SER A 242 -1.44 2.61 -5.25
N ILE A 243 -1.07 2.87 -4.01
CA ILE A 243 -1.89 2.69 -2.82
C ILE A 243 -2.10 4.05 -2.15
N ARG A 244 -3.33 4.34 -1.73
CA ARG A 244 -3.62 5.46 -0.85
C ARG A 244 -4.42 4.95 0.34
N LEU A 245 -3.96 5.29 1.54
CA LEU A 245 -4.53 4.86 2.82
C LEU A 245 -5.05 6.09 3.57
N ASP A 246 -6.35 6.09 3.89
CA ASP A 246 -6.98 7.06 4.79
C ASP A 246 -7.05 6.43 6.18
N ILE A 247 -6.21 6.89 7.10
CA ILE A 247 -6.14 6.38 8.47
C ILE A 247 -6.77 7.36 9.46
N ARG A 248 -7.70 6.85 10.28
CA ARG A 248 -8.43 7.63 11.29
C ARG A 248 -8.48 6.89 12.61
N ARG A 249 -8.35 7.63 13.71
CA ARG A 249 -8.70 7.13 15.04
C ARG A 249 -10.21 7.07 15.16
N ILE A 250 -10.75 5.91 15.56
CA ILE A 250 -12.19 5.71 15.75
C ILE A 250 -12.57 5.60 17.23
N GLU A 251 -11.66 5.12 18.07
CA GLU A 251 -11.90 4.98 19.51
C GLU A 251 -10.61 5.17 20.30
N THR A 252 -10.70 5.65 21.54
CA THR A 252 -9.58 5.67 22.49
C THR A 252 -9.69 4.46 23.42
N LEU A 253 -8.66 3.62 23.43
CA LEU A 253 -8.61 2.44 24.29
C LEU A 253 -8.18 2.87 25.69
N LYS A 254 -8.89 2.40 26.73
CA LYS A 254 -8.64 2.76 28.12
C LYS A 254 -8.47 1.54 29.00
N SER A 255 -7.57 1.63 29.98
CA SER A 255 -7.50 0.73 31.13
C SER A 255 -7.95 1.50 32.37
N GLY A 256 -9.16 1.22 32.86
CA GLY A 256 -9.78 2.07 33.87
C GLY A 256 -10.00 3.48 33.34
N THR A 257 -9.30 4.47 33.93
CA THR A 257 -9.35 5.87 33.51
C THR A 257 -8.27 6.24 32.50
N ASP A 258 -7.20 5.45 32.39
CA ASP A 258 -5.99 5.84 31.68
C ASP A 258 -6.07 5.46 30.19
N PRO A 259 -5.80 6.40 29.27
CA PRO A 259 -5.76 6.10 27.84
C PRO A 259 -4.50 5.30 27.51
N ILE A 260 -4.67 4.06 27.08
CA ILE A 260 -3.57 3.12 26.79
C ILE A 260 -3.28 2.97 25.29
N GLY A 261 -4.17 3.45 24.44
CA GLY A 261 -4.03 3.31 23.00
C GLY A 261 -5.21 3.86 22.23
N SER A 262 -5.31 3.50 20.96
CA SER A 262 -6.34 3.95 20.04
C SER A 262 -6.72 2.82 19.09
N ARG A 263 -8.02 2.61 18.91
CA ARG A 263 -8.54 1.83 17.79
C ARG A 263 -8.47 2.73 16.56
N VAL A 264 -7.85 2.23 15.49
CA VAL A 264 -7.74 2.96 14.23
C VAL A 264 -8.42 2.18 13.12
N ARG A 265 -8.94 2.93 12.15
CA ARG A 265 -9.50 2.41 10.90
C ARG A 265 -8.69 2.96 9.75
N VAL A 266 -8.27 2.07 8.86
CA VAL A 266 -7.58 2.40 7.62
C VAL A 266 -8.46 2.02 6.45
N LYS A 267 -8.83 2.99 5.60
CA LYS A 267 -9.54 2.76 4.35
C LYS A 267 -8.58 2.80 3.17
N VAL A 268 -8.60 1.76 2.34
CA VAL A 268 -7.82 1.70 1.10
C VAL A 268 -8.55 2.49 0.02
N VAL A 269 -8.37 3.82 -0.03
CA VAL A 269 -9.11 4.69 -0.96
C VAL A 269 -8.63 4.57 -2.41
N LYS A 270 -7.42 4.05 -2.62
CA LYS A 270 -6.89 3.74 -3.95
C LYS A 270 -6.05 2.48 -3.87
N ASN A 271 -6.26 1.57 -4.82
CA ASN A 271 -5.46 0.37 -4.97
C ASN A 271 -5.31 0.05 -6.47
N LYS A 272 -4.07 0.03 -6.98
CA LYS A 272 -3.75 -0.33 -8.38
C LYS A 272 -3.35 -1.80 -8.56
N VAL A 273 -3.29 -2.57 -7.49
CA VAL A 273 -2.80 -3.97 -7.52
C VAL A 273 -3.86 -4.99 -7.08
N ALA A 274 -4.92 -4.54 -6.42
CA ALA A 274 -6.08 -5.33 -6.02
C ALA A 274 -7.33 -4.41 -5.90
N PRO A 275 -8.54 -4.95 -5.65
CA PRO A 275 -9.73 -4.13 -5.48
C PRO A 275 -9.59 -3.07 -4.36
N PRO A 276 -9.96 -1.81 -4.62
CA PRO A 276 -9.93 -0.75 -3.61
C PRO A 276 -11.16 -0.79 -2.68
N PHE A 277 -11.22 0.18 -1.75
CA PHE A 277 -12.32 0.50 -0.84
C PHE A 277 -12.57 -0.46 0.32
N ARG A 278 -11.73 -1.48 0.48
CA ARG A 278 -11.66 -2.24 1.73
C ARG A 278 -11.18 -1.39 2.88
N GLN A 279 -11.54 -1.84 4.08
CA GLN A 279 -11.19 -1.21 5.33
C GLN A 279 -10.55 -2.25 6.24
N ALA A 280 -9.64 -1.79 7.09
CA ALA A 280 -9.02 -2.58 8.12
C ALA A 280 -9.10 -1.81 9.43
N GLU A 281 -9.30 -2.54 10.52
CA GLU A 281 -9.25 -1.99 11.86
C GLU A 281 -8.22 -2.75 12.69
N PHE A 282 -7.53 -2.02 13.56
CA PHE A 282 -6.54 -2.56 14.47
C PHE A 282 -6.26 -1.56 15.59
N ASP A 283 -5.57 -2.03 16.63
CA ASP A 283 -5.23 -1.23 17.80
C ASP A 283 -3.80 -0.70 17.65
N ILE A 284 -3.62 0.59 17.95
CA ILE A 284 -2.31 1.21 18.17
C ILE A 284 -2.18 1.50 19.66
N MET A 285 -1.28 0.80 20.32
CA MET A 285 -0.95 0.96 21.73
C MET A 285 0.14 2.01 21.91
N ALA A 286 0.08 2.76 23.01
CA ALA A 286 1.07 3.81 23.30
C ALA A 286 2.50 3.26 23.50
N ASN A 287 2.62 2.03 23.99
CA ASN A 287 3.90 1.40 24.36
C ASN A 287 4.48 0.47 23.29
N GLU A 288 3.68 -0.12 22.40
CA GLU A 288 4.16 -1.12 21.41
C GLU A 288 3.80 -0.81 19.95
N GLY A 289 3.04 0.26 19.68
CA GLY A 289 2.53 0.52 18.35
C GLY A 289 1.38 -0.41 17.99
N ILE A 290 1.34 -0.92 16.76
CA ILE A 290 0.28 -1.82 16.28
C ILE A 290 0.30 -3.14 17.05
N SER A 291 -0.81 -3.47 17.72
CA SER A 291 -0.90 -4.70 18.52
C SER A 291 -1.12 -5.92 17.63
N ARG A 292 -0.04 -6.68 17.37
CA ARG A 292 -0.09 -7.92 16.58
C ARG A 292 -1.04 -8.97 17.17
N PRO A 293 -0.99 -9.32 18.47
CA PRO A 293 -1.90 -10.31 19.05
C PRO A 293 -3.36 -9.87 18.97
N GLY A 294 -3.64 -8.57 19.20
CA GLY A 294 -4.99 -8.02 19.09
C GLY A 294 -5.54 -8.12 17.66
N GLY A 295 -4.73 -7.75 16.67
CA GLY A 295 -5.11 -7.84 15.26
C GLY A 295 -5.38 -9.29 14.81
N ILE A 296 -4.55 -10.24 15.23
CA ILE A 296 -4.73 -11.67 14.91
C ILE A 296 -5.99 -12.23 15.59
N LEU A 297 -6.22 -11.90 16.87
CA LEU A 297 -7.43 -12.33 17.58
C LEU A 297 -8.71 -11.83 16.90
N ASP A 298 -8.75 -10.55 16.55
CA ASP A 298 -9.91 -9.94 15.91
C ASP A 298 -10.18 -10.58 14.54
N MET A 299 -9.14 -10.74 13.71
CA MET A 299 -9.27 -11.37 12.39
C MET A 299 -9.63 -12.85 12.47
N ALA A 300 -9.03 -13.61 13.39
CA ALA A 300 -9.36 -15.01 13.59
C ALA A 300 -10.81 -15.19 14.07
N THR A 301 -11.32 -14.25 14.85
CA THR A 301 -12.73 -14.25 15.29
C THR A 301 -13.66 -13.93 14.13
N GLU A 302 -13.33 -12.93 13.29
CA GLU A 302 -14.09 -12.59 12.09
C GLU A 302 -14.13 -13.73 11.07
N MET A 303 -13.03 -14.49 10.94
CA MET A 303 -12.93 -15.64 10.04
C MET A 303 -13.44 -16.95 10.63
N GLU A 304 -13.99 -16.93 11.84
CA GLU A 304 -14.52 -18.09 12.57
C GLU A 304 -13.45 -19.17 12.88
N ILE A 305 -12.16 -18.81 12.85
CA ILE A 305 -11.05 -19.66 13.31
C ILE A 305 -11.07 -19.74 14.84
N ILE A 306 -11.28 -18.60 15.49
CA ILE A 306 -11.50 -18.51 16.94
C ILE A 306 -13.00 -18.33 17.18
N ARG A 307 -13.59 -19.23 17.97
CA ARG A 307 -14.99 -19.16 18.35
C ARG A 307 -15.17 -18.30 19.59
N LYS A 308 -16.13 -17.39 19.55
CA LYS A 308 -16.59 -16.63 20.73
C LYS A 308 -17.90 -17.20 21.27
N SER A 309 -17.96 -17.52 22.57
CA SER A 309 -19.19 -17.92 23.26
C SER A 309 -19.37 -17.07 24.51
N GLY A 310 -20.33 -16.14 24.47
CA GLY A 310 -20.48 -15.10 25.49
C GLY A 310 -19.22 -14.24 25.57
N ALA A 311 -18.58 -14.21 26.75
CA ALA A 311 -17.32 -13.52 26.98
C ALA A 311 -16.07 -14.38 26.66
N TRP A 312 -16.22 -15.67 26.39
CA TRP A 312 -15.09 -16.60 26.26
C TRP A 312 -14.65 -16.79 24.80
N PHE A 313 -13.34 -16.90 24.59
CA PHE A 313 -12.70 -17.19 23.30
C PHE A 313 -12.11 -18.61 23.29
N TYR A 314 -12.32 -19.33 22.19
CA TYR A 314 -11.94 -20.73 22.03
C TYR A 314 -11.23 -20.98 20.69
N LEU A 315 -10.20 -21.83 20.70
CA LEU A 315 -9.62 -22.41 19.49
C LEU A 315 -9.87 -23.92 19.51
N GLY A 316 -10.79 -24.39 18.67
CA GLY A 316 -11.30 -25.77 18.81
C GLY A 316 -11.96 -25.98 20.17
N GLU A 317 -11.41 -26.86 20.99
CA GLU A 317 -11.85 -27.11 22.37
C GLU A 317 -11.08 -26.29 23.42
N ASP A 318 -9.94 -25.72 23.05
CA ASP A 318 -9.06 -25.01 23.97
C ASP A 318 -9.59 -23.62 24.32
N ARG A 319 -9.53 -23.26 25.60
CA ARG A 319 -9.93 -21.94 26.10
C ARG A 319 -8.76 -20.96 26.04
N LEU A 320 -8.90 -19.91 25.25
CA LEU A 320 -7.89 -18.85 25.13
C LEU A 320 -8.02 -17.80 26.25
N GLY A 321 -9.23 -17.54 26.72
CA GLY A 321 -9.46 -16.58 27.82
C GLY A 321 -10.87 -16.01 27.87
N GLN A 322 -11.20 -15.40 29.02
CA GLN A 322 -12.45 -14.66 29.23
C GLN A 322 -12.22 -13.17 28.96
N GLY A 323 -12.87 -12.62 27.94
CA GLY A 323 -12.70 -11.25 27.48
C GLY A 323 -11.55 -11.09 26.50
N ARG A 324 -11.62 -10.05 25.67
CA ARG A 324 -10.67 -9.78 24.58
C ARG A 324 -9.25 -9.57 25.10
N GLU A 325 -9.09 -8.81 26.18
CA GLU A 325 -7.77 -8.49 26.74
C GLU A 325 -7.05 -9.72 27.28
N ASN A 326 -7.76 -10.62 27.98
CA ASN A 326 -7.16 -11.87 28.48
C ASN A 326 -6.79 -12.83 27.33
N ALA A 327 -7.63 -12.95 26.30
CA ALA A 327 -7.31 -13.75 25.13
C ALA A 327 -6.12 -13.18 24.34
N LYS A 328 -6.03 -11.84 24.22
CA LYS A 328 -4.89 -11.15 23.61
C LYS A 328 -3.60 -11.43 24.39
N GLN A 329 -3.65 -11.33 25.72
CA GLN A 329 -2.50 -11.62 26.59
C GLN A 329 -2.06 -13.08 26.46
N PHE A 330 -2.99 -14.03 26.47
CA PHE A 330 -2.70 -15.45 26.27
C PHE A 330 -1.98 -15.70 24.93
N LEU A 331 -2.42 -15.07 23.84
CA LEU A 331 -1.75 -15.19 22.55
C LEU A 331 -0.38 -14.53 22.52
N ALA A 332 -0.19 -13.41 23.23
CA ALA A 332 1.11 -12.76 23.36
C ALA A 332 2.13 -13.65 24.11
N GLU A 333 1.67 -14.41 25.10
CA GLU A 333 2.47 -15.37 25.86
C GLU A 333 2.76 -16.68 25.10
N ASN A 334 2.05 -16.94 23.99
CA ASN A 334 2.19 -18.13 23.17
C ASN A 334 2.53 -17.81 21.69
N PRO A 335 3.75 -17.35 21.37
CA PRO A 335 4.11 -16.90 20.02
C PRO A 335 3.94 -17.96 18.93
N THR A 336 4.26 -19.22 19.22
CA THR A 336 4.12 -20.33 18.25
C THR A 336 2.66 -20.54 17.84
N LEU A 337 1.72 -20.41 18.79
CA LEU A 337 0.30 -20.50 18.52
C LEU A 337 -0.18 -19.29 17.72
N LEU A 338 0.28 -18.09 18.09
CA LEU A 338 -0.03 -16.85 17.39
C LEU A 338 0.40 -16.90 15.91
N ASP A 339 1.60 -17.44 15.64
CA ASP A 339 2.12 -17.62 14.28
C ASP A 339 1.29 -18.63 13.47
N GLU A 340 0.84 -19.72 14.10
CA GLU A 340 -0.01 -20.71 13.45
C GLU A 340 -1.39 -20.14 13.10
N ILE A 341 -2.01 -19.38 14.00
CA ILE A 341 -3.29 -18.71 13.74
C ILE A 341 -3.12 -17.69 12.60
N GLU A 342 -2.04 -16.89 12.60
CA GLU A 342 -1.75 -15.97 11.50
C GLU A 342 -1.60 -16.71 10.17
N ARG A 343 -0.95 -17.87 10.16
CA ARG A 343 -0.81 -18.72 8.96
C ARG A 343 -2.17 -19.19 8.46
N LEU A 344 -3.05 -19.66 9.36
CA LEU A 344 -4.41 -20.08 9.02
C LEU A 344 -5.24 -18.93 8.42
N ILE A 345 -5.19 -17.74 9.03
CA ILE A 345 -5.83 -16.52 8.51
C ILE A 345 -5.37 -16.25 7.08
N LYS A 346 -4.05 -16.29 6.82
CA LYS A 346 -3.50 -16.02 5.49
C LYS A 346 -3.98 -17.03 4.46
N VAL A 347 -3.96 -18.33 4.78
CA VAL A 347 -4.45 -19.39 3.89
C VAL A 347 -5.93 -19.19 3.56
N GLN A 348 -6.78 -19.04 4.58
CA GLN A 348 -8.22 -18.86 4.39
C GLN A 348 -8.56 -17.57 3.62
N SER A 349 -7.78 -16.51 3.80
CA SER A 349 -7.95 -15.24 3.08
C SER A 349 -7.70 -15.36 1.56
N LEU A 350 -6.77 -16.23 1.16
CA LEU A 350 -6.45 -16.53 -0.24
C LEU A 350 -7.56 -17.39 -0.86
N GLU A 351 -8.07 -18.38 -0.13
CA GLU A 351 -9.12 -19.29 -0.59
C GLU A 351 -10.47 -18.60 -0.76
N ARG A 352 -10.84 -17.70 0.17
CA ARG A 352 -12.12 -16.96 0.11
C ARG A 352 -12.15 -15.86 -0.97
N GLY A 353 -11.08 -15.70 -1.74
CA GLY A 353 -11.03 -14.66 -2.78
C GLY A 353 -11.24 -13.27 -2.19
N THR A 354 -10.45 -12.90 -1.19
CA THR A 354 -10.41 -11.55 -0.61
C THR A 354 -11.79 -10.98 -0.18
N VAL A 355 -12.08 -11.17 1.12
CA VAL A 355 -13.30 -10.79 1.86
C VAL A 355 -14.12 -9.65 1.26
N ALA A 356 -15.42 -9.94 1.07
CA ALA A 356 -16.43 -9.03 0.56
C ALA A 356 -16.49 -7.74 1.40
N ALA A 357 -16.68 -6.61 0.73
CA ALA A 357 -16.89 -5.33 1.39
C ALA A 357 -18.09 -5.42 2.36
N PRO A 358 -18.04 -4.77 3.54
CA PRO A 358 -19.18 -4.73 4.43
C PRO A 358 -20.36 -4.07 3.70
N LYS A 359 -21.55 -4.67 3.80
CA LYS A 359 -22.79 -4.08 3.29
C LYS A 359 -23.00 -2.75 4.00
N VAL A 360 -22.89 -1.65 3.25
CA VAL A 360 -23.32 -0.33 3.71
C VAL A 360 -24.82 -0.44 3.95
N ALA A 361 -25.24 -0.35 5.21
CA ALA A 361 -26.64 -0.13 5.55
C ALA A 361 -27.00 1.27 5.02
N VAL A 362 -27.68 1.30 3.87
CA VAL A 362 -28.38 2.50 3.43
C VAL A 362 -29.54 2.66 4.40
N ALA A 363 -29.48 3.70 5.22
CA ALA A 363 -30.63 4.11 6.02
C ALA A 363 -31.72 4.56 5.04
N SER A 364 -32.69 3.68 4.80
CA SER A 364 -33.97 4.02 4.20
C SER A 364 -34.95 4.33 5.33
N GLY A 365 -35.22 5.62 5.55
CA GLY A 365 -36.50 6.14 6.02
C GLY A 365 -36.69 7.40 5.16
N ASP A 366 -37.70 7.54 4.30
CA ASP A 366 -39.12 7.25 4.47
C ASP A 366 -39.63 7.70 5.84
N ASP A 367 -39.75 9.03 5.97
CA ASP A 367 -40.83 9.65 6.72
C ASP A 367 -41.42 10.75 5.82
N GLY A 368 -42.54 10.41 5.20
CA GLY A 368 -43.45 11.38 4.61
C GLY A 368 -44.26 12.11 5.67
N ASP A 369 -44.47 13.40 5.41
CA ASP A 369 -45.64 14.21 5.73
C ASP A 369 -46.34 14.02 7.08
N ALA A 370 -46.13 14.97 8.01
CA ALA A 370 -47.14 15.34 8.99
C ALA A 370 -46.89 16.72 9.64
N PHE A 371 -47.77 17.67 9.29
CA PHE A 371 -48.25 18.82 10.06
C PHE A 371 -47.36 20.06 10.26
N PHE A 372 -47.73 21.12 9.53
CA PHE A 372 -47.71 22.50 10.02
C PHE A 372 -48.87 22.71 10.98
N GLU A 373 -48.63 23.23 12.19
CA GLU A 373 -49.53 24.18 12.86
C GLU A 373 -48.80 24.97 13.95
N GLU A 374 -49.01 26.29 13.89
CA GLU A 374 -48.56 27.46 14.71
C GLU A 374 -47.08 27.90 14.69
#